data_AF-A0A818C9Q4-F1
#
_entry.id   AF-A0A818C9Q4-F1
#
_cell.length_a   1.000
_cell.length_b   1.000
_cell.length_c   1.000
_cell.angle_alpha   90.00
_cell.angle_beta   90.00
_cell.angle_gamma   90.00
#
_symmetry.space_group_name_H-M   'P 1'
#
loop_
_entity.id
_entity.type
_entity.pdbx_description
1 polymer ?
#
loop_
_entity_poly.entity_id
_entity_poly.type
_entity_poly.pdbx_seq_one_letter_code
_entity_poly.pdbx_strand_id
1 'polypeptide(L)'
;MNSFDSIGQKFSDSETSRAALLSSSADNMKEVKENPKFKQRKSRFYLIIGFLVLAILLASTFTFIFTFVIKKNPSQNTTNMTTSKNTATSISMATSTTMTTPDTESLPQDKTEQQKSLTTCRCSFLLGCPIVFSRSSWNARPYRSRRNLTTSPVRHIVVLEPKPSNLITNQQDCIREIKGFQDYHMGEPRNWDDIAYNFMLCNDNDDQQQIYIGRGWTYAGAHCKGYNERSL
;
A
#
# COMPACT_ATOMS: atom_id res chain seq x y z
N MET A 1 6.83 -37.56 49.91
CA MET A 1 6.77 -37.97 48.49
C MET A 1 5.45 -37.46 47.90
N ASN A 2 5.22 -36.16 47.67
CA ASN A 2 5.87 -35.12 46.84
C ASN A 2 5.05 -34.86 45.57
N SER A 3 4.02 -34.01 45.72
CA SER A 3 3.17 -33.48 44.63
C SER A 3 3.94 -32.60 43.63
N PHE A 4 5.17 -32.20 43.96
CA PHE A 4 6.03 -31.41 43.09
C PHE A 4 6.67 -32.23 41.96
N ASP A 5 6.85 -33.54 42.16
CA ASP A 5 7.51 -34.41 41.17
C ASP A 5 6.60 -34.68 39.95
N SER A 6 5.28 -34.68 40.14
CA SER A 6 4.29 -34.89 39.07
C SER A 6 4.15 -33.68 38.12
N ILE A 7 4.39 -32.47 38.64
CA ILE A 7 4.35 -31.24 37.83
C ILE A 7 5.65 -31.10 37.02
N GLY A 8 6.80 -31.47 37.62
CA GLY A 8 8.09 -31.51 36.93
C GLY A 8 8.12 -32.50 35.77
N GLN A 9 7.53 -33.70 35.94
CA GLN A 9 7.39 -34.66 34.86
C GLN A 9 6.52 -34.14 33.71
N LYS A 10 5.36 -33.53 34.00
CA LYS A 10 4.51 -32.93 32.96
C LYS A 10 5.17 -31.80 32.19
N PHE A 11 6.05 -31.03 32.83
CA PHE A 11 6.78 -29.94 32.17
C PHE A 11 7.90 -30.49 31.27
N SER A 12 8.63 -31.51 31.74
CA SER A 12 9.67 -32.21 30.97
C SER A 12 9.10 -32.94 29.74
N ASP A 13 7.95 -33.59 29.87
CA ASP A 13 7.28 -34.30 28.77
C ASP A 13 6.74 -33.32 27.71
N SER A 14 6.30 -32.13 28.14
CA SER A 14 5.89 -31.02 27.28
C SER A 14 7.06 -30.41 26.50
N GLU A 15 8.22 -30.21 27.14
CA GLU A 15 9.41 -29.70 26.46
C GLU A 15 9.99 -30.71 25.47
N THR A 16 10.02 -31.99 25.83
CA THR A 16 10.50 -33.07 24.95
C THR A 16 9.59 -33.22 23.72
N SER A 17 8.27 -33.08 23.90
CA SER A 17 7.30 -33.07 22.79
C SER A 17 7.44 -31.83 21.89
N ARG A 18 7.76 -30.66 22.47
CA ARG A 18 8.01 -29.42 21.70
C ARG A 18 9.33 -29.49 20.93
N ALA A 19 10.38 -30.06 21.52
CA ALA A 19 11.66 -30.26 20.85
C ALA A 19 11.54 -31.23 19.66
N ALA A 20 10.77 -32.32 19.82
CA ALA A 20 10.48 -33.27 18.74
C ALA A 20 9.60 -32.67 17.61
N LEU A 21 8.67 -31.77 17.94
CA LEU A 21 7.88 -31.02 16.95
C LEU A 21 8.74 -29.99 16.20
N LEU A 22 9.68 -29.34 16.88
CA LEU A 22 10.60 -28.37 16.27
C LEU A 22 11.63 -29.05 15.35
N SER A 23 12.15 -30.23 15.73
CA SER A 23 13.04 -31.00 14.86
C SER A 23 12.32 -31.54 13.63
N SER A 24 11.08 -32.05 13.78
CA SER A 24 10.24 -32.46 12.66
C SER A 24 9.86 -31.29 11.73
N SER A 25 9.74 -30.08 12.27
CA SER A 25 9.47 -28.88 11.46
C SER A 25 10.71 -28.37 10.71
N ALA A 26 11.91 -28.59 11.24
CA ALA A 26 13.17 -28.21 10.59
C ALA A 26 13.53 -29.17 9.44
N ASP A 27 13.29 -30.48 9.61
CA ASP A 27 13.55 -31.49 8.57
C ASP A 27 12.58 -31.40 7.38
N ASN A 28 11.47 -30.67 7.52
CA ASN A 28 10.48 -30.43 6.47
C ASN A 28 10.67 -29.14 5.68
N MET A 29 11.81 -28.46 5.83
CA MET A 29 12.16 -27.29 5.03
C MET A 29 12.55 -27.73 3.61
N LYS A 30 11.55 -28.15 2.83
CA LYS A 30 11.69 -28.33 1.38
C LYS A 30 12.17 -27.00 0.81
N GLU A 31 13.28 -27.06 0.07
CA GLU A 31 13.78 -25.97 -0.76
C GLU A 31 12.59 -25.30 -1.47
N VAL A 32 12.31 -24.04 -1.09
CA VAL A 32 11.21 -23.27 -1.68
C VAL A 32 11.59 -23.01 -3.12
N LYS A 33 11.14 -23.87 -4.04
CA LYS A 33 11.34 -23.68 -5.47
C LYS A 33 10.78 -22.32 -5.85
N GLU A 34 11.68 -21.43 -6.22
CA GLU A 34 11.37 -20.04 -6.55
C GLU A 34 10.27 -20.02 -7.63
N ASN A 35 9.19 -19.28 -7.38
CA ASN A 35 8.02 -19.28 -8.23
C ASN A 35 8.42 -18.92 -9.69
N PRO A 36 8.06 -19.74 -10.71
CA PRO A 36 8.48 -19.50 -12.09
C PRO A 36 8.02 -18.14 -12.63
N LYS A 37 6.90 -17.59 -12.13
CA LYS A 37 6.44 -16.25 -12.48
C LYS A 37 7.34 -15.14 -11.91
N PHE A 38 7.90 -15.36 -10.71
CA PHE A 38 8.84 -14.43 -10.07
C PHE A 38 10.20 -14.43 -10.78
N LYS A 39 10.69 -15.61 -11.20
CA LYS A 39 11.87 -15.74 -12.05
C LYS A 39 11.72 -15.00 -13.38
N GLN A 40 10.56 -15.11 -14.02
CA GLN A 40 10.25 -14.40 -15.26
C GLN A 40 10.19 -12.87 -15.07
N ARG A 41 9.62 -12.39 -13.96
CA ARG A 41 9.58 -10.96 -13.62
C ARG A 41 10.98 -10.39 -13.36
N LYS A 42 11.83 -11.09 -12.60
CA LYS A 42 13.24 -10.72 -12.39
C LYS A 42 14.00 -10.61 -13.72
N SER A 43 13.82 -11.58 -14.61
CA SER A 43 14.47 -11.58 -15.94
C SER A 43 14.08 -10.37 -16.78
N ARG A 44 12.79 -9.99 -16.79
CA ARG A 44 12.32 -8.80 -17.51
C ARG A 44 12.87 -7.51 -16.92
N PHE A 45 12.96 -7.42 -15.59
CA PHE A 45 13.52 -6.27 -14.89
C PHE A 45 15.00 -6.03 -15.27
N TYR A 46 15.83 -7.08 -15.26
CA TYR A 46 17.24 -6.97 -15.64
C TYR A 46 17.44 -6.66 -17.13
N LEU A 47 16.56 -7.15 -18.01
CA LEU A 47 16.60 -6.77 -19.43
C LEU A 47 16.33 -5.27 -19.63
N ILE A 48 15.33 -4.71 -18.94
CA ILE A 48 15.01 -3.28 -19.01
C ILE A 48 16.19 -2.44 -18.50
N ILE A 49 16.76 -2.81 -17.35
CA ILE A 49 17.94 -2.14 -16.80
C ILE A 49 19.12 -2.22 -17.80
N GLY A 50 19.35 -3.38 -18.41
CA GLY A 50 20.38 -3.57 -19.42
C GLY A 50 20.22 -2.62 -20.61
N PHE A 51 19.01 -2.48 -21.15
CA PHE A 51 18.73 -1.55 -22.24
C PHE A 51 18.92 -0.08 -21.83
N LEU A 52 18.51 0.29 -20.60
CA LEU A 52 18.70 1.65 -20.10
C LEU A 52 20.19 2.00 -19.94
N VAL A 53 20.98 1.10 -19.36
CA VAL A 53 22.44 1.29 -19.21
C VAL A 53 23.11 1.40 -20.58
N LEU A 54 22.75 0.52 -21.53
CA LEU A 54 23.28 0.57 -22.89
C LEU A 54 22.93 1.89 -23.59
N ALA A 55 21.69 2.36 -23.47
CA ALA A 55 21.27 3.64 -24.05
C ALA A 55 22.06 4.84 -23.47
N ILE A 56 22.30 4.84 -22.15
CA ILE A 56 23.09 5.89 -21.48
C ILE A 56 24.54 5.87 -21.98
N LEU A 57 25.14 4.69 -22.15
CA LEU A 57 26.51 4.57 -22.67
C LEU A 57 26.59 5.05 -24.13
N LEU A 58 25.63 4.70 -24.98
CA LEU A 58 25.56 5.16 -26.36
C LEU A 58 25.36 6.68 -26.45
N ALA A 59 24.49 7.27 -25.61
CA ALA A 59 24.29 8.71 -25.56
C ALA A 59 25.56 9.45 -25.10
N SER A 60 26.27 8.89 -24.12
CA SER A 60 27.50 9.47 -23.59
C SER A 60 28.62 9.45 -24.63
N THR A 61 28.79 8.33 -25.35
CA THR A 61 29.80 8.22 -26.42
C THR A 61 29.44 9.10 -27.61
N PHE A 62 28.17 9.18 -27.99
CA PHE A 62 27.71 10.07 -29.06
C PHE A 62 27.98 11.54 -28.72
N THR A 63 27.67 11.97 -27.50
CA THR A 63 27.93 13.35 -27.04
C THR A 63 29.43 13.67 -27.03
N PHE A 64 30.27 12.71 -26.61
CA PHE A 64 31.72 12.87 -26.61
C PHE A 64 32.28 12.99 -28.04
N ILE A 65 31.86 12.12 -28.96
CA ILE A 65 32.27 12.17 -30.37
C ILE A 65 31.81 13.48 -31.00
N PHE A 66 30.55 13.88 -30.81
CA PHE A 66 30.01 15.13 -31.36
C PHE A 66 30.81 16.34 -30.85
N THR A 67 31.08 16.42 -29.56
CA THR A 67 31.88 17.51 -28.97
C THR A 67 33.31 17.51 -29.51
N PHE A 68 33.93 16.33 -29.67
CA PHE A 68 35.28 16.20 -30.20
C PHE A 68 35.37 16.59 -31.69
N VAL A 69 34.36 16.23 -32.50
CA VAL A 69 34.27 16.58 -33.92
C VAL A 69 34.05 18.09 -34.09
N ILE A 70 33.15 18.70 -33.33
CA ILE A 70 32.94 20.16 -33.34
C ILE A 70 34.22 20.89 -32.91
N LYS A 71 34.94 20.38 -31.90
CA LYS A 71 36.19 20.98 -31.43
C LYS A 71 37.36 20.82 -32.41
N LYS A 72 37.38 19.75 -33.24
CA LYS A 72 38.42 19.52 -34.26
C LYS A 72 38.17 20.22 -35.60
N ASN A 73 37.00 20.83 -35.81
CA ASN A 73 36.69 21.52 -37.05
C ASN A 73 36.25 22.99 -36.81
N PRO A 74 37.15 23.87 -36.32
CA PRO A 74 36.87 25.29 -36.18
C PRO A 74 37.03 25.99 -37.54
N SER A 75 36.06 25.81 -38.44
CA SER A 75 35.97 26.62 -39.66
C SER A 75 34.83 27.61 -39.54
N GLN A 76 35.23 28.83 -39.18
CA GLN A 76 34.66 30.13 -39.58
C GLN A 76 33.15 30.18 -39.82
N ASN A 77 32.39 30.65 -38.82
CA ASN A 77 31.24 31.49 -39.12
C ASN A 77 31.09 32.57 -38.04
N THR A 78 32.06 33.50 -38.06
CA THR A 78 31.83 34.85 -37.56
C THR A 78 31.17 35.62 -38.69
N THR A 79 29.87 35.85 -38.62
CA THR A 79 29.23 36.96 -39.33
C THR A 79 28.46 37.79 -38.31
N ASN A 80 29.12 38.86 -37.87
CA ASN A 80 28.45 40.04 -37.34
C ASN A 80 27.75 40.71 -38.52
N MET A 81 26.44 40.97 -38.42
CA MET A 81 25.84 42.08 -39.15
C MET A 81 24.70 42.71 -38.36
N THR A 82 24.93 43.97 -38.02
CA THR A 82 24.04 44.95 -37.41
C THR A 82 22.86 45.30 -38.33
N THR A 83 21.68 45.45 -37.71
CA THR A 83 20.61 46.43 -37.99
C THR A 83 20.02 46.57 -39.41
N SER A 84 18.76 46.16 -39.57
CA SER A 84 17.67 46.97 -40.18
C SER A 84 16.33 46.26 -39.93
N LYS A 85 15.45 46.74 -39.04
CA LYS A 85 14.30 47.60 -39.36
C LYS A 85 13.47 47.09 -40.57
N ASN A 86 12.33 46.44 -40.30
CA ASN A 86 10.98 47.01 -40.49
C ASN A 86 9.89 45.94 -40.74
N THR A 87 8.69 46.29 -40.24
CA THR A 87 7.36 45.86 -40.69
C THR A 87 6.80 44.56 -40.11
N ALA A 88 6.14 44.70 -38.96
CA ALA A 88 5.10 43.77 -38.53
C ALA A 88 3.84 44.01 -39.38
N THR A 89 3.55 43.08 -40.30
CA THR A 89 2.25 42.99 -40.96
C THR A 89 1.40 42.00 -40.15
N SER A 90 0.47 42.53 -39.36
CA SER A 90 -0.54 41.79 -38.62
C SER A 90 -1.71 41.41 -39.53
N ILE A 91 -1.88 40.14 -39.85
CA ILE A 91 -3.18 39.61 -40.28
C ILE A 91 -3.34 38.19 -39.72
N SER A 92 -4.22 38.04 -38.73
CA SER A 92 -4.96 36.80 -38.52
C SER A 92 -6.33 37.14 -37.96
N MET A 93 -7.31 36.92 -38.82
CA MET A 93 -8.72 36.83 -38.48
C MET A 93 -8.99 35.46 -37.86
N ALA A 94 -9.74 35.43 -36.76
CA ALA A 94 -10.66 34.33 -36.44
C ALA A 94 -11.73 34.83 -35.46
N THR A 95 -12.82 35.27 -36.07
CA THR A 95 -14.25 35.21 -35.73
C THR A 95 -14.70 34.77 -34.33
N SER A 96 -15.47 35.68 -33.73
CA SER A 96 -16.42 35.49 -32.62
C SER A 96 -17.63 34.66 -33.04
N THR A 97 -18.13 33.77 -32.18
CA THR A 97 -19.57 33.42 -32.14
C THR A 97 -19.97 33.03 -30.72
N THR A 98 -20.80 33.90 -30.13
CA THR A 98 -21.64 33.77 -28.95
C THR A 98 -22.84 32.83 -29.17
N MET A 99 -23.65 32.66 -28.11
CA MET A 99 -25.03 32.12 -28.01
C MET A 99 -25.04 30.76 -27.28
N THR A 100 -25.79 30.49 -26.21
CA THR A 100 -26.84 31.23 -25.46
C THR A 100 -27.15 30.41 -24.20
N THR A 101 -27.48 31.09 -23.09
CA THR A 101 -28.26 30.54 -21.96
C THR A 101 -29.71 30.30 -22.39
N PRO A 102 -30.50 29.48 -21.66
CA PRO A 102 -31.41 30.10 -20.66
C PRO A 102 -31.75 29.25 -19.41
N ASP A 103 -32.12 29.98 -18.36
CA ASP A 103 -33.10 29.75 -17.26
C ASP A 103 -32.89 28.57 -16.30
N THR A 104 -32.51 28.79 -15.03
CA THR A 104 -33.26 29.35 -13.88
C THR A 104 -34.40 28.45 -13.40
N GLU A 105 -34.13 27.64 -12.37
CA GLU A 105 -35.13 27.31 -11.35
C GLU A 105 -34.42 27.09 -9.99
N SER A 106 -34.99 27.71 -8.96
CA SER A 106 -34.43 27.90 -7.63
C SER A 106 -35.39 27.36 -6.56
N LEU A 107 -34.90 26.58 -5.58
CA LEU A 107 -35.27 26.60 -4.14
C LEU A 107 -34.62 25.42 -3.37
N PRO A 108 -34.49 25.46 -2.03
CA PRO A 108 -33.74 26.39 -1.19
C PRO A 108 -32.64 25.69 -0.36
N GLN A 109 -31.68 26.49 0.12
CA GLN A 109 -30.79 26.14 1.22
C GLN A 109 -31.54 26.15 2.56
N ASP A 110 -31.29 25.16 3.44
CA ASP A 110 -31.47 25.35 4.88
C ASP A 110 -30.47 24.56 5.75
N LYS A 111 -29.78 25.34 6.60
CA LYS A 111 -29.12 25.09 7.90
C LYS A 111 -28.07 23.99 8.08
N THR A 112 -26.82 24.48 8.11
CA THR A 112 -25.90 24.44 9.26
C THR A 112 -25.76 23.10 10.02
N GLU A 113 -24.77 22.29 9.64
CA GLU A 113 -24.14 21.36 10.58
C GLU A 113 -22.61 21.46 10.49
N GLN A 114 -22.08 22.20 11.46
CA GLN A 114 -20.71 22.20 12.00
C GLN A 114 -19.65 21.46 11.17
N GLN A 115 -18.92 22.25 10.38
CA GLN A 115 -17.61 21.92 9.83
C GLN A 115 -16.62 21.72 11.00
N LYS A 116 -16.58 20.52 11.61
CA LYS A 116 -15.47 20.13 12.47
C LYS A 116 -14.24 19.98 11.60
N SER A 117 -13.42 21.03 11.65
CA SER A 117 -12.05 21.13 11.15
C SER A 117 -11.37 19.77 11.10
N LEU A 118 -11.27 19.21 9.88
CA LEU A 118 -10.38 18.09 9.60
C LEU A 118 -8.97 18.67 9.65
N THR A 119 -8.31 18.59 10.81
CA THR A 119 -6.90 18.90 10.94
C THR A 119 -6.12 17.94 10.05
N THR A 120 -5.82 18.39 8.83
CA THR A 120 -5.06 17.62 7.83
C THR A 120 -3.68 17.32 8.42
N CYS A 121 -3.45 16.06 8.76
CA CYS A 121 -2.14 15.57 9.14
C CYS A 121 -1.23 15.74 7.91
N ARG A 122 -0.24 16.63 7.98
CA ARG A 122 0.71 16.86 6.90
C ARG A 122 1.56 15.61 6.73
N CYS A 123 1.22 14.76 5.77
CA CYS A 123 2.16 13.77 5.28
C CYS A 123 3.30 14.47 4.57
N SER A 124 4.52 14.23 5.03
CA SER A 124 5.73 14.59 4.31
C SER A 124 5.70 13.93 2.93
N PHE A 125 5.76 14.74 1.87
CA PHE A 125 5.61 14.34 0.47
C PHE A 125 6.63 13.29 -0.03
N LEU A 126 7.65 12.96 0.78
CA LEU A 126 8.71 12.00 0.44
C LEU A 126 8.36 10.54 0.77
N LEU A 127 7.35 10.31 1.60
CA LEU A 127 6.75 8.99 1.86
C LEU A 127 5.24 9.25 1.85
N GLY A 128 4.58 9.00 0.72
CA GLY A 128 3.15 9.27 0.57
C GLY A 128 2.35 8.75 1.75
N CYS A 129 1.30 9.49 2.15
CA CYS A 129 0.36 8.99 3.15
C CYS A 129 -0.21 7.66 2.67
N PRO A 130 -0.13 6.59 3.49
CA PRO A 130 -0.73 5.33 3.09
C PRO A 130 -2.22 5.54 2.89
N ILE A 131 -2.77 4.92 1.84
CA ILE A 131 -4.20 4.96 1.58
C ILE A 131 -4.89 4.08 2.63
N VAL A 132 -5.71 4.70 3.47
CA VAL A 132 -6.48 4.03 4.52
C VAL A 132 -7.95 3.96 4.13
N PHE A 133 -8.42 2.75 3.92
CA PHE A 133 -9.80 2.40 3.62
C PHE A 133 -10.62 2.26 4.91
N SER A 134 -11.68 3.05 5.01
CA SER A 134 -12.62 2.99 6.13
C SER A 134 -13.43 1.70 6.11
N ARG A 135 -14.07 1.36 7.22
CA ARG A 135 -15.02 0.23 7.29
C ARG A 135 -16.12 0.28 6.24
N SER A 136 -16.64 1.47 5.94
CA SER A 136 -17.68 1.62 4.92
C SER A 136 -17.14 1.35 3.51
N SER A 137 -15.90 1.70 3.20
CA SER A 137 -15.33 1.49 1.86
C SER A 137 -15.15 0.03 1.46
N TRP A 138 -15.07 -0.90 2.41
CA TRP A 138 -15.06 -2.35 2.14
C TRP A 138 -16.36 -3.05 2.54
N ASN A 139 -17.42 -2.28 2.83
CA ASN A 139 -18.74 -2.77 3.24
C ASN A 139 -18.66 -3.72 4.44
N ALA A 140 -17.94 -3.29 5.49
CA ALA A 140 -17.83 -4.03 6.74
C ALA A 140 -19.19 -4.20 7.41
N ARG A 141 -19.45 -5.39 7.93
CA ARG A 141 -20.57 -5.62 8.85
C ARG A 141 -20.39 -4.76 10.10
N PRO A 142 -21.48 -4.31 10.76
CA PRO A 142 -21.38 -3.60 12.02
C PRO A 142 -20.78 -4.49 13.11
N TYR A 143 -20.11 -3.87 14.08
CA TYR A 143 -19.69 -4.56 15.30
C TYR A 143 -20.91 -5.12 16.04
N ARG A 144 -20.84 -6.36 16.55
CA ARG A 144 -21.84 -6.85 17.52
C ARG A 144 -21.63 -6.23 18.89
N SER A 145 -20.37 -6.09 19.29
CA SER A 145 -19.95 -5.40 20.52
C SER A 145 -18.58 -4.75 20.34
N ARG A 146 -18.26 -3.81 21.23
CA ARG A 146 -17.01 -3.05 21.21
C ARG A 146 -16.45 -2.98 22.63
N ARG A 147 -15.21 -3.41 22.78
CA ARG A 147 -14.41 -3.20 24.00
C ARG A 147 -13.30 -2.22 23.68
N ASN A 148 -13.06 -1.24 24.54
CA ASN A 148 -11.97 -0.29 24.34
C ASN A 148 -10.61 -0.93 24.64
N LEU A 149 -9.56 -0.41 24.02
CA LEU A 149 -8.19 -0.67 24.47
C LEU A 149 -8.00 -0.11 25.89
N THR A 150 -7.22 -0.80 26.72
CA THR A 150 -6.93 -0.40 28.10
C THR A 150 -5.74 0.56 28.20
N THR A 151 -4.98 0.72 27.11
CA THR A 151 -3.80 1.59 27.07
C THR A 151 -3.85 2.52 25.86
N SER A 152 -3.56 3.81 26.10
CA SER A 152 -3.37 4.82 25.07
C SER A 152 -2.21 5.74 25.50
N PRO A 153 -1.14 5.91 24.69
CA PRO A 153 -0.91 5.24 23.41
C PRO A 153 -0.67 3.73 23.58
N VAL A 154 -1.07 2.95 22.58
CA VAL A 154 -0.75 1.52 22.53
C VAL A 154 0.75 1.34 22.31
N ARG A 155 1.38 0.41 23.04
CA ARG A 155 2.83 0.17 23.00
C ARG A 155 3.26 -1.14 22.33
N HIS A 156 2.31 -1.96 21.88
CA HIS A 156 2.57 -3.25 21.25
C HIS A 156 1.84 -3.33 19.91
N ILE A 157 2.51 -3.88 18.90
CA ILE A 157 1.94 -4.21 17.60
C ILE A 157 2.10 -5.70 17.39
N VAL A 158 1.03 -6.39 17.05
CA VAL A 158 1.07 -7.82 16.74
C VAL A 158 0.86 -8.01 15.24
N VAL A 159 1.91 -8.44 14.54
CA VAL A 159 1.84 -8.72 13.10
C VAL A 159 1.45 -10.18 12.89
N LEU A 160 0.40 -10.40 12.12
CA LEU A 160 -0.10 -11.74 11.75
C LEU A 160 -0.24 -11.83 10.24
N GLU A 161 0.20 -12.94 9.67
CA GLU A 161 0.07 -13.24 8.24
C GLU A 161 -0.93 -14.40 8.05
N PRO A 162 -2.23 -14.11 7.97
CA PRO A 162 -3.22 -15.14 7.69
C PRO A 162 -3.10 -15.60 6.23
N LYS A 163 -3.28 -16.91 6.00
CA LYS A 163 -3.30 -17.46 4.65
C LYS A 163 -4.59 -17.02 3.92
N PRO A 164 -4.50 -16.32 2.78
CA PRO A 164 -5.67 -15.98 2.00
C PRO A 164 -6.28 -17.23 1.37
N SER A 165 -7.60 -17.22 1.25
CA SER A 165 -8.41 -18.26 0.62
C SER A 165 -8.38 -18.15 -0.90
N ASN A 166 -8.20 -16.94 -1.42
CA ASN A 166 -8.20 -16.64 -2.85
C ASN A 166 -6.89 -15.99 -3.31
N LEU A 167 -6.61 -16.06 -4.61
CA LEU A 167 -5.59 -15.23 -5.22
C LEU A 167 -6.03 -13.76 -5.15
N ILE A 168 -5.08 -12.89 -4.81
CA ILE A 168 -5.28 -11.44 -4.71
C ILE A 168 -4.54 -10.81 -5.89
N THR A 169 -5.26 -10.11 -6.77
CA THR A 169 -4.70 -9.46 -7.97
C THR A 169 -5.19 -8.04 -8.20
N ASN A 170 -6.21 -7.62 -7.46
CA ASN A 170 -6.82 -6.30 -7.54
C ASN A 170 -7.45 -5.95 -6.18
N GLN A 171 -7.87 -4.70 -6.03
CA GLN A 171 -8.51 -4.19 -4.83
C GLN A 171 -9.79 -4.96 -4.45
N GLN A 172 -10.60 -5.38 -5.42
CA GLN A 172 -11.83 -6.11 -5.16
C GLN A 172 -11.56 -7.51 -4.57
N ASP A 173 -10.45 -8.15 -4.95
CA ASP A 173 -9.99 -9.39 -4.33
C ASP A 173 -9.61 -9.18 -2.86
N CYS A 174 -8.91 -8.07 -2.55
CA CYS A 174 -8.60 -7.67 -1.17
C CYS A 174 -9.88 -7.52 -0.33
N ILE A 175 -10.85 -6.76 -0.83
CA ILE A 175 -12.13 -6.54 -0.14
C ILE A 175 -12.86 -7.87 0.06
N ARG A 176 -12.90 -8.74 -0.96
CA ARG A 176 -13.53 -10.06 -0.87
C ARG A 176 -12.89 -10.93 0.21
N GLU A 177 -11.55 -10.96 0.27
CA GLU A 177 -10.82 -11.76 1.25
C GLU A 177 -11.01 -11.23 2.67
N ILE A 178 -10.92 -9.91 2.85
CA ILE A 178 -11.18 -9.22 4.12
C ILE A 178 -12.59 -9.53 4.65
N LYS A 179 -13.60 -9.47 3.77
CA LYS A 179 -14.97 -9.86 4.13
C LYS A 179 -15.06 -11.32 4.52
N GLY A 180 -14.36 -12.20 3.80
CA GLY A 180 -14.23 -13.62 4.16
C GLY A 180 -13.69 -13.82 5.57
N PHE A 181 -12.65 -13.07 5.98
CA PHE A 181 -12.16 -13.10 7.36
C PHE A 181 -13.18 -12.57 8.36
N GLN A 182 -13.90 -11.50 8.05
CA GLN A 182 -14.94 -10.98 8.94
C GLN A 182 -16.07 -12.00 9.12
N ASP A 183 -16.53 -12.61 8.03
CA ASP A 183 -17.58 -13.63 8.06
C ASP A 183 -17.14 -14.88 8.82
N TYR A 184 -15.90 -15.31 8.63
CA TYR A 184 -15.32 -16.42 9.39
C TYR A 184 -15.24 -16.15 10.90
N HIS A 185 -14.84 -14.94 11.30
CA HIS A 185 -14.74 -14.57 12.72
C HIS A 185 -16.11 -14.40 13.38
N MET A 186 -17.05 -13.76 12.68
CA MET A 186 -18.39 -13.50 13.22
C MET A 186 -19.33 -14.70 13.07
N GLY A 187 -19.05 -15.63 12.16
CA GLY A 187 -19.84 -16.84 11.96
C GLY A 187 -19.62 -17.90 13.04
N GLU A 188 -20.48 -18.92 13.01
CA GLU A 188 -20.31 -20.12 13.83
C GLU A 188 -19.06 -20.90 13.40
N PRO A 189 -18.31 -21.52 14.33
CA PRO A 189 -18.57 -21.59 15.77
C PRO A 189 -17.89 -20.46 16.58
N ARG A 190 -17.29 -19.46 15.92
CA ARG A 190 -16.47 -18.45 16.59
C ARG A 190 -17.31 -17.42 17.31
N ASN A 191 -18.35 -16.91 16.65
CA ASN A 191 -19.25 -15.90 17.19
C ASN A 191 -18.54 -14.66 17.75
N TRP A 192 -17.43 -14.24 17.13
CA TRP A 192 -16.74 -13.04 17.58
C TRP A 192 -17.55 -11.78 17.29
N ASP A 193 -17.22 -10.72 18.02
CA ASP A 193 -17.94 -9.46 17.91
C ASP A 193 -17.71 -8.73 16.58
N ASP A 194 -16.59 -9.03 15.92
CA ASP A 194 -16.13 -8.46 14.66
C ASP A 194 -14.89 -9.24 14.18
N ILE A 195 -14.36 -8.88 13.00
CA ILE A 195 -13.03 -9.32 12.53
C ILE A 195 -11.97 -9.17 13.63
N ALA A 196 -11.02 -10.11 13.69
CA ALA A 196 -10.05 -10.20 14.77
C ALA A 196 -9.09 -9.00 14.87
N TYR A 197 -8.80 -8.39 13.72
CA TYR A 197 -7.68 -7.48 13.54
C TYR A 197 -8.10 -6.01 13.64
N ASN A 198 -7.18 -5.17 14.10
CA ASN A 198 -7.38 -3.73 14.13
C ASN A 198 -7.22 -3.11 12.73
N PHE A 199 -6.21 -3.57 11.99
CA PHE A 199 -5.92 -3.18 10.62
C PHE A 199 -5.58 -4.41 9.78
N MET A 200 -5.94 -4.39 8.50
CA MET A 200 -5.49 -5.39 7.53
C MET A 200 -4.74 -4.70 6.42
N LEU A 201 -3.59 -5.25 6.05
CA LEU A 201 -2.83 -4.81 4.90
C LEU A 201 -3.14 -5.78 3.77
N CYS A 202 -3.51 -5.24 2.61
CA CYS A 202 -3.67 -6.03 1.41
C CYS A 202 -2.95 -5.35 0.25
N ASN A 203 -2.25 -6.14 -0.53
CA ASN A 203 -1.50 -5.67 -1.68
C ASN A 203 -2.18 -6.17 -2.94
N ASP A 204 -2.67 -5.26 -3.77
CA ASP A 204 -3.35 -5.61 -5.01
C ASP A 204 -2.38 -5.76 -6.19
N ASN A 205 -1.28 -5.03 -6.19
CA ASN A 205 -0.21 -5.07 -7.19
C ASN A 205 1.17 -4.77 -6.56
N ASP A 206 2.24 -4.73 -7.35
CA ASP A 206 3.61 -4.68 -6.79
C ASP A 206 3.96 -3.34 -6.09
N ASP A 207 3.15 -2.27 -6.22
CA ASP A 207 3.57 -0.91 -5.84
C ASP A 207 2.64 -0.16 -4.85
N GLN A 208 1.48 -0.69 -4.45
CA GLN A 208 0.54 0.05 -3.57
C GLN A 208 -0.02 -0.80 -2.42
N GLN A 209 0.48 -0.55 -1.21
CA GLN A 209 -0.08 -1.15 0.02
C GLN A 209 -1.36 -0.42 0.44
N GLN A 210 -2.44 -1.18 0.59
CA GLN A 210 -3.73 -0.66 1.02
C GLN A 210 -4.00 -1.08 2.46
N ILE A 211 -4.32 -0.12 3.33
CA ILE A 211 -4.64 -0.38 4.73
C ILE A 211 -6.16 -0.34 4.89
N TYR A 212 -6.76 -1.41 5.40
CA TYR A 212 -8.19 -1.49 5.68
C TYR A 212 -8.43 -1.45 7.18
N ILE A 213 -9.34 -0.56 7.62
CA ILE A 213 -9.72 -0.46 9.03
C ILE A 213 -10.62 -1.65 9.38
N GLY A 214 -10.14 -2.51 10.27
CA GLY A 214 -10.93 -3.50 10.99
C GLY A 214 -11.51 -2.86 12.25
N ARG A 215 -11.03 -3.27 13.42
CA ARG A 215 -11.45 -2.66 14.69
C ARG A 215 -10.91 -1.24 14.92
N GLY A 216 -9.84 -0.86 14.22
CA GLY A 216 -9.29 0.49 14.24
C GLY A 216 -8.51 0.83 15.51
N TRP A 217 -8.29 2.12 15.75
CA TRP A 217 -7.36 2.62 16.78
C TRP A 217 -7.88 2.55 18.22
N THR A 218 -9.19 2.37 18.42
CA THR A 218 -9.84 2.59 19.73
C THR A 218 -10.25 1.29 20.41
N TYR A 219 -10.58 0.26 19.63
CA TYR A 219 -11.22 -0.96 20.13
C TYR A 219 -10.25 -2.13 20.18
N ALA A 220 -10.36 -2.94 21.23
CA ALA A 220 -9.57 -4.14 21.43
C ALA A 220 -9.82 -5.19 20.35
N GLY A 221 -8.73 -5.81 19.92
CA GLY A 221 -8.68 -6.92 18.98
C GLY A 221 -9.24 -8.25 19.52
N ALA A 222 -9.19 -9.26 18.66
CA ALA A 222 -9.28 -10.68 19.04
C ALA A 222 -8.14 -11.49 18.40
N HIS A 223 -7.01 -10.83 18.13
CA HIS A 223 -5.91 -11.35 17.32
C HIS A 223 -4.80 -12.04 18.16
N CYS A 224 -4.65 -11.74 19.46
CA CYS A 224 -3.59 -12.30 20.31
C CYS A 224 -4.03 -12.43 21.79
N LYS A 225 -4.15 -13.69 22.26
CA LYS A 225 -4.55 -13.99 23.64
C LYS A 225 -3.59 -13.35 24.64
N GLY A 226 -4.12 -12.58 25.58
CA GLY A 226 -3.34 -11.84 26.59
C GLY A 226 -2.78 -10.49 26.13
N TYR A 227 -3.00 -10.09 24.87
CA TYR A 227 -2.55 -8.80 24.33
C TYR A 227 -3.65 -7.98 23.66
N ASN A 228 -4.80 -8.57 23.30
CA ASN A 228 -5.94 -7.92 22.63
C ASN A 228 -6.32 -6.50 23.09
N GLU A 229 -6.17 -6.17 24.38
CA GLU A 229 -6.57 -4.88 24.95
C GLU A 229 -5.42 -3.85 25.03
N ARG A 230 -4.18 -4.27 24.77
CA ARG A 230 -2.96 -3.47 24.91
C ARG A 230 -2.03 -3.53 23.70
N SER A 231 -2.56 -4.00 22.58
CA SER A 231 -1.89 -4.07 21.29
C SER A 231 -2.87 -3.78 20.16
N LEU A 232 -2.32 -3.42 19.01
CA LEU A 232 -3.02 -3.35 17.72
C LEU A 232 -2.57 -4.49 16.81
#